data_AF-A0A2M7VQC8-F1
#
_entry.id   AF-A0A2M7VQC8-F1
#
_cell.length_a   1.000
_cell.length_b   1.000
_cell.length_c   1.000
_cell.angle_alpha   90.00
_cell.angle_beta   90.00
_cell.angle_gamma   90.00
#
_symmetry.space_group_name_H-M   'P 1'
#
loop_
_entity.id
_entity.type
_entity.pdbx_description
1 polymer ?
#
loop_
_entity_poly.entity_id
_entity_poly.type
_entity_poly.pdbx_seq_one_letter_code
_entity_poly.pdbx_strand_id
1 'polypeptide(L)' 'MIKQLKIQAIDLLKTLIATPSFSGEEQATAQLIKKWFTKNQIEFESVNNNVWAKNKYFEASKKTILLNSHHD' A
#
# COMPACT_ATOMS: atom_id res chain seq x y z
N MET A 1 7.12 -2.22 19.60
CA MET A 1 6.06 -2.16 18.57
C MET A 1 6.25 -0.98 17.60
N ILE A 2 6.10 0.29 18.03
CA ILE A 2 6.22 1.47 17.13
C ILE A 2 7.57 1.55 16.40
N LYS A 3 8.68 1.26 17.08
CA LYS A 3 10.02 1.25 16.46
C LYS A 3 10.11 0.28 15.28
N GLN A 4 9.53 -0.93 15.41
CA GLN A 4 9.55 -1.95 14.36
C GLN A 4 8.72 -1.52 13.15
N LEU A 5 7.51 -0.98 13.39
CA LEU A 5 6.65 -0.46 12.32
C LEU A 5 7.31 0.71 11.59
N LYS A 6 8.01 1.59 12.33
CA LYS A 6 8.78 2.68 11.74
C LYS A 6 9.89 2.18 10.82
N ILE A 7 10.64 1.15 11.23
CA ILE A 7 11.69 0.54 10.41
C ILE A 7 11.08 -0.05 9.14
N GLN A 8 10.01 -0.85 9.26
CA GLN A 8 9.34 -1.46 8.11
C GLN A 8 8.79 -0.43 7.12
N ALA A 9 8.25 0.70 7.62
CA ALA A 9 7.79 1.81 6.79
C ALA A 9 8.95 2.50 6.06
N ILE A 10 10.07 2.75 6.74
CA ILE A 10 11.28 3.34 6.14
C ILE A 10 11.85 2.42 5.06
N ASP A 11 11.86 1.10 5.27
CA ASP A 11 12.39 0.14 4.30
C ASP A 11 11.52 0.07 3.03
N LEU A 12 10.19 0.09 3.18
CA LEU A 12 9.28 0.21 2.04
C LEU A 12 9.51 1.53 1.30
N LEU A 13 9.57 2.65 2.02
CA LEU A 13 9.76 3.99 1.43
C LEU A 13 11.05 4.07 0.61
N LYS A 14 12.17 3.53 1.11
CA LYS A 14 13.43 3.48 0.37
C LYS A 14 13.30 2.74 -0.96
N THR A 15 12.56 1.63 -0.97
CA THR A 15 12.35 0.81 -2.17
C THR A 15 11.46 1.54 -3.18
N LEU A 16 10.44 2.26 -2.71
CA LEU A 16 9.58 3.09 -3.56
C LEU A 16 10.35 4.26 -4.17
N ILE A 17 11.14 5.01 -3.39
CA ILE A 17 11.97 6.14 -3.88
C ILE A 17 12.96 5.68 -4.95
N ALA A 18 13.54 4.49 -4.80
CA ALA A 18 14.48 3.93 -5.77
C ALA A 18 13.82 3.46 -7.07
N THR A 19 12.48 3.43 -7.13
CA THR A 19 11.70 2.92 -8.26
C THR A 19 10.99 4.08 -8.97
N PRO A 20 11.37 4.43 -10.21
CA PRO A 20 10.68 5.44 -10.98
C PRO A 20 9.19 5.12 -11.13
N SER A 21 8.36 6.16 -11.01
CA SER A 21 6.91 6.04 -10.98
C SER A 21 6.25 7.34 -11.44
N PHE A 22 6.75 7.98 -12.49
CA PHE A 22 6.09 9.19 -13.02
C PHE A 22 4.60 8.93 -13.29
N SER A 23 3.76 9.98 -13.21
CA SER A 23 2.32 9.84 -13.43
C SER A 23 2.02 9.14 -14.77
N GLY A 24 1.35 8.00 -14.71
CA GLY A 24 1.08 7.08 -15.82
C GLY A 24 2.00 5.85 -15.93
N GLU A 25 3.11 5.81 -15.19
CA GLU A 25 4.16 4.78 -15.24
C GLU A 25 4.36 4.03 -13.91
N GLU A 26 3.35 4.02 -13.04
CA GLU A 26 3.46 3.55 -11.65
C GLU A 26 3.36 2.02 -11.48
N GLN A 27 3.49 1.25 -12.57
CA GLN A 27 3.27 -0.19 -12.54
C GLN A 27 4.25 -0.89 -11.57
N ALA A 28 5.50 -0.44 -11.55
CA ALA A 28 6.54 -1.02 -10.71
C ALA A 28 6.31 -0.75 -9.21
N THR A 29 5.98 0.50 -8.84
CA THR A 29 5.66 0.87 -7.45
C THR A 29 4.37 0.21 -6.97
N ALA A 30 3.34 0.09 -7.82
CA ALA A 30 2.13 -0.67 -7.51
C ALA A 30 2.46 -2.15 -7.21
N GLN A 31 3.35 -2.79 -7.97
CA GLN A 31 3.79 -4.17 -7.69
C GLN A 31 4.53 -4.29 -6.35
N LEU A 32 5.36 -3.31 -5.99
CA LEU A 32 6.05 -3.28 -4.69
C LEU A 32 5.06 -3.20 -3.52
N ILE A 33 4.04 -2.34 -3.63
CA ILE A 33 2.98 -2.20 -2.62
C ILE A 33 2.18 -3.51 -2.48
N LYS A 34 1.80 -4.14 -3.61
CA LYS A 34 1.11 -5.44 -3.62
C LYS A 34 1.94 -6.53 -2.93
N LYS A 35 3.24 -6.61 -3.22
CA LYS A 35 4.17 -7.55 -2.56
C LYS A 35 4.26 -7.28 -1.05
N TRP A 36 4.29 -6.01 -0.64
CA TRP A 36 4.30 -5.64 0.77
C TRP A 36 3.01 -6.08 1.47
N PHE A 37 1.83 -5.90 0.86
CA PHE A 37 0.58 -6.42 1.40
C PHE A 37 0.59 -7.95 1.52
N THR A 38 0.99 -8.67 0.47
CA THR A 38 1.10 -10.14 0.50
C THR A 38 2.02 -10.62 1.62
N LYS A 39 3.22 -10.02 1.77
CA LYS A 39 4.18 -10.37 2.83
C LYS A 39 3.59 -10.19 4.24
N ASN A 40 2.74 -9.17 4.41
CA ASN A 40 2.08 -8.87 5.68
C ASN A 40 0.72 -9.57 5.83
N GLN A 41 0.36 -10.48 4.91
CA GLN A 41 -0.90 -11.23 4.92
C GLN A 41 -2.14 -10.31 4.93
N ILE A 42 -2.05 -9.21 4.18
CA ILE A 42 -3.14 -8.25 3.99
C ILE A 42 -3.79 -8.56 2.64
N GLU A 43 -5.08 -8.90 2.65
CA GLU A 43 -5.87 -9.00 1.44
C GLU A 43 -6.10 -7.61 0.85
N PHE A 44 -5.90 -7.48 -0.46
CA PHE A 44 -6.01 -6.22 -1.17
C PHE A 44 -6.71 -6.43 -2.50
N GLU A 45 -7.27 -5.33 -3.01
CA GLU A 45 -7.83 -5.22 -4.34
C GLU A 45 -6.98 -4.24 -5.14
N SER A 46 -7.02 -4.35 -6.47
CA SER A 46 -6.32 -3.40 -7.33
C SER A 46 -6.97 -3.30 -8.70
N VAL A 47 -6.97 -2.09 -9.25
CA VAL A 47 -7.37 -1.80 -10.63
C VAL A 47 -6.33 -0.85 -11.22
N ASN A 48 -5.73 -1.23 -12.35
CA ASN A 48 -4.54 -0.59 -12.90
C ASN A 48 -3.43 -0.51 -11.83
N ASN A 49 -2.89 0.70 -11.60
CA ASN A 49 -1.85 0.96 -10.60
C ASN A 49 -2.43 1.43 -9.24
N ASN A 50 -3.75 1.50 -9.08
CA ASN A 50 -4.39 1.77 -7.80
C ASN A 50 -4.48 0.48 -6.97
N VAL A 51 -4.09 0.55 -5.70
CA VAL A 51 -4.08 -0.59 -4.77
C VAL A 51 -4.71 -0.15 -3.46
N TRP A 52 -5.65 -0.93 -2.93
CA TRP A 52 -6.29 -0.64 -1.64
C TRP A 52 -6.59 -1.92 -0.87
N ALA A 53 -6.73 -1.79 0.44
CA ALA A 53 -7.13 -2.87 1.33
C ALA A 53 -8.28 -2.40 2.21
N LYS A 54 -9.14 -3.33 2.61
CA LYS A 54 -10.20 -3.09 3.59
C LYS A 54 -9.78 -3.65 4.94
N ASN A 55 -10.42 -3.16 6.00
CA ASN A 55 -10.30 -3.79 7.31
C ASN A 55 -10.74 -5.26 7.20
N LYS A 56 -9.99 -6.18 7.85
CA LYS A 56 -10.30 -7.63 7.85
C LYS A 56 -11.72 -7.95 8.35
N TYR A 57 -12.28 -7.11 9.21
CA TYR A 57 -13.62 -7.22 9.78
C TYR A 57 -14.52 -6.09 9.28
N PHE A 58 -14.43 -5.76 7.99
CA PHE A 58 -15.22 -4.70 7.39
C PHE A 58 -16.73 -4.97 7.53
N GLU A 59 -17.49 -3.96 7.95
CA GLU A 59 -18.94 -4.01 8.07
C GLU A 59 -19.54 -2.76 7.41
N ALA A 60 -20.38 -2.95 6.39
CA ALA A 60 -20.98 -1.86 5.62
C ALA A 60 -21.93 -0.96 6.45
N SER A 61 -22.42 -1.46 7.59
CA SER A 61 -23.27 -0.69 8.52
C SER A 61 -22.49 0.32 9.37
N LYS A 62 -21.17 0.22 9.43
CA LYS A 62 -20.29 1.12 10.19
C LYS A 62 -19.78 2.25 9.32
N LYS A 63 -19.46 3.39 9.96
CA LYS A 63 -18.79 4.51 9.28
C LYS A 63 -17.42 4.06 8.76
N THR A 64 -17.09 4.46 7.54
CA THR A 64 -15.82 4.14 6.89
C THR A 64 -14.91 5.38 6.90
N ILE A 65 -13.65 5.20 7.25
CA ILE A 65 -12.60 6.21 7.09
C ILE A 65 -11.67 5.73 5.98
N LEU A 66 -11.45 6.57 4.98
CA LEU A 66 -10.49 6.33 3.92
C LEU A 66 -9.15 6.96 4.29
N LEU A 67 -8.09 6.15 4.35
CA LEU A 67 -6.71 6.61 4.41
C LEU A 67 -6.13 6.52 3.00
N ASN A 68 -5.74 7.65 2.42
CA ASN A 68 -5.34 7.73 1.03
C ASN A 68 -4.05 8.55 0.85
N SER A 69 -3.26 8.14 -0.15
CA SER A 69 -2.04 8.79 -0.65
C SER A 69 -1.86 8.37 -2.12
N HIS A 70 -0.96 9.02 -2.83
CA HIS A 70 -0.51 8.63 -4.17
C HIS A 70 0.92 8.08 -4.13
N HIS A 71 1.36 7.41 -5.20
CA HIS A 71 2.68 6.75 -5.30
C HIS A 71 3.39 7.03 -6.62
N ASP A 72 2.84 7.93 -7.43
CA ASP A 72 3.54 8.65 -8.50
C ASP A 72 4.35 9.85 -7.99
#